data_AF-A0A2T6IFZ0-F1
#
_entry.id   AF-A0A2T6IFZ0-F1
#
_cell.length_a   1.000
_cell.length_b   1.000
_cell.length_c   1.000
_cell.angle_alpha   90.00
_cell.angle_beta   90.00
_cell.angle_gamma   90.00
#
_symmetry.space_group_name_H-M   'P 1'
#
loop_
_entity.id
_entity.type
_entity.pdbx_description
1 polymer ?
#
loop_
_entity_poly.entity_id
_entity_poly.type
_entity_poly.pdbx_seq_one_letter_code
_entity_poly.pdbx_strand_id
1 'polypeptide(L)'
;MIDFTRREVEKMFCRDNQHACNATVIYGDTDSVMVDFGDFSIAEAMKLGEEAAQALSEKFVKPIRLEFEKVYCPFLLMNKKRYAGLLYTRPEKYDKIDSKGIETVRRDFSLLVQTMADTVLRKMLIDKDVEAAKEYTRRKVAELLQNKIDLSLLVQTKSLGKMDYDTRLPHVELAKKLRKRGEANFSV
;
A
#
# COMPACT_ATOMS: atom_id res chain seq x y z
N MET A 1 -2.46 10.19 -20.15
CA MET A 1 -1.87 8.83 -20.20
C MET A 1 -2.83 7.80 -19.61
N ILE A 2 -3.16 7.88 -18.32
CA ILE A 2 -4.08 6.93 -17.65
C ILE A 2 -5.43 6.76 -18.37
N ASP A 3 -6.14 7.84 -18.70
CA ASP A 3 -7.46 7.73 -19.37
C ASP A 3 -7.37 7.22 -20.81
N PHE A 4 -6.22 7.38 -21.46
CA PHE A 4 -5.96 6.77 -22.76
C PHE A 4 -5.73 5.26 -22.59
N THR A 5 -4.82 4.88 -21.69
CA THR A 5 -4.54 3.48 -21.36
C THR A 5 -5.81 2.74 -20.93
N ARG A 6 -6.65 3.35 -20.08
CA ARG A 6 -7.94 2.78 -19.67
C ARG A 6 -8.81 2.43 -20.87
N ARG A 7 -9.11 3.42 -21.72
CA ARG A 7 -9.98 3.21 -22.88
C ARG A 7 -9.43 2.16 -23.82
N GLU A 8 -8.12 2.16 -24.06
CA GLU A 8 -7.52 1.20 -24.99
C GLU A 8 -7.47 -0.23 -24.42
N VAL A 9 -7.21 -0.39 -23.11
CA VAL A 9 -7.21 -1.72 -22.46
C VAL A 9 -8.62 -2.30 -22.40
N GLU A 10 -9.58 -1.53 -21.91
CA GLU A 10 -10.97 -1.99 -21.76
C GLU A 10 -11.61 -2.28 -23.12
N LYS A 11 -11.23 -1.53 -24.16
CA LYS A 11 -11.65 -1.82 -25.53
C LYS A 11 -10.97 -3.07 -26.08
N MET A 12 -9.67 -3.23 -25.87
CA MET A 12 -8.92 -4.36 -26.44
C MET A 12 -9.33 -5.68 -25.78
N PHE A 13 -9.26 -5.74 -24.45
CA PHE A 13 -9.55 -6.93 -23.66
C PHE A 13 -11.02 -6.96 -23.25
N CYS A 14 -11.91 -7.10 -24.23
CA CYS A 14 -13.33 -7.35 -24.01
C CYS A 14 -13.80 -8.59 -24.77
N ARG A 15 -14.85 -9.24 -24.25
CA ARG A 15 -15.46 -10.43 -24.86
C ARG A 15 -16.00 -10.17 -26.27
N ASP A 16 -16.46 -8.94 -26.53
CA ASP A 16 -16.92 -8.53 -27.86
C ASP A 16 -15.79 -8.56 -28.90
N ASN A 17 -14.54 -8.39 -28.46
CA ASN A 17 -13.34 -8.53 -29.28
C ASN A 17 -12.67 -9.90 -29.13
N GLN A 18 -13.45 -10.94 -28.79
CA GLN A 18 -13.02 -12.34 -28.70
C GLN A 18 -11.96 -12.62 -27.62
N HIS A 19 -11.78 -11.74 -26.64
CA HIS A 19 -10.96 -12.03 -25.46
C HIS A 19 -11.73 -12.85 -24.42
N ALA A 20 -10.99 -13.63 -23.64
CA ALA A 20 -11.57 -14.49 -22.59
C ALA A 20 -12.23 -13.68 -21.44
N CYS A 21 -11.92 -12.39 -21.32
CA CYS A 21 -12.37 -11.54 -20.22
C CYS A 21 -12.74 -10.13 -20.64
N ASN A 22 -13.37 -9.42 -19.70
CA ASN A 22 -13.62 -7.99 -19.77
C ASN A 22 -12.69 -7.32 -18.75
N ALA A 23 -11.55 -6.82 -19.23
CA ALA A 23 -10.61 -6.11 -18.39
C ALA A 23 -11.23 -4.80 -17.88
N THR A 24 -10.93 -4.43 -16.63
CA THR A 24 -11.36 -3.17 -16.03
C THR A 24 -10.18 -2.49 -15.35
N VAL A 25 -10.00 -1.18 -15.57
CA VAL A 25 -8.96 -0.44 -14.84
C VAL A 25 -9.47 -0.04 -13.45
N ILE A 26 -8.90 -0.67 -12.42
CA ILE A 26 -9.31 -0.46 -11.02
C ILE A 26 -8.54 0.68 -10.33
N TYR A 27 -7.34 1.01 -10.79
CA TYR A 27 -6.52 2.07 -10.21
C TYR A 27 -5.51 2.62 -11.22
N GLY A 28 -5.09 3.88 -11.01
CA GLY A 28 -3.97 4.47 -11.73
C GLY A 28 -3.33 5.59 -10.93
N ASP A 29 -2.00 5.67 -10.95
CA ASP A 29 -1.24 6.70 -10.26
C ASP A 29 -0.10 7.19 -11.14
N THR A 30 -0.26 8.40 -11.69
CA THR A 30 0.70 9.14 -12.52
C THR A 30 1.23 8.39 -13.73
N ASP A 31 2.10 7.41 -13.50
CA ASP A 31 2.84 6.59 -14.45
C ASP A 31 2.41 5.11 -14.46
N SER A 32 1.52 4.68 -13.55
CA SER A 32 1.09 3.28 -13.42
C SER A 32 -0.42 3.12 -13.57
N VAL A 33 -0.84 1.97 -14.10
CA VAL A 33 -2.25 1.57 -14.24
C VAL A 33 -2.38 0.12 -13.75
N MET A 34 -3.39 -0.15 -12.91
CA MET A 34 -3.72 -1.48 -12.43
C MET A 34 -5.00 -1.95 -13.12
N VAL A 35 -4.89 -3.09 -13.80
CA VAL A 35 -5.95 -3.70 -14.59
C VAL A 35 -6.38 -4.97 -13.89
N ASP A 36 -7.69 -5.11 -13.66
CA ASP A 36 -8.31 -6.36 -13.28
C ASP A 36 -8.74 -7.09 -14.54
N PHE A 37 -8.10 -8.23 -14.82
CA PHE A 37 -8.46 -9.11 -15.94
C PHE A 37 -9.54 -10.12 -15.54
N GLY A 38 -9.92 -10.24 -14.27
CA GLY A 38 -10.86 -11.24 -13.76
C GLY A 38 -10.18 -12.51 -13.23
N ASP A 39 -10.93 -13.60 -13.21
CA ASP A 39 -10.53 -14.86 -12.54
C ASP A 39 -9.55 -15.70 -13.36
N PHE A 40 -8.30 -15.25 -13.45
CA PHE A 40 -7.19 -15.98 -14.06
C PHE A 40 -6.18 -16.50 -13.04
N SER A 41 -5.43 -17.53 -13.42
CA SER A 41 -4.23 -17.89 -12.67
C SER A 41 -3.18 -16.78 -12.74
N ILE A 42 -2.24 -16.75 -11.79
CA ILE A 42 -1.17 -15.74 -11.78
C ILE A 42 -0.35 -15.77 -13.07
N ALA A 43 -0.06 -16.96 -13.60
CA ALA A 43 0.69 -17.12 -14.84
C ALA A 43 -0.05 -16.54 -16.05
N GLU A 44 -1.35 -16.78 -16.15
CA GLU A 44 -2.19 -16.22 -17.22
C GLU A 44 -2.33 -14.70 -17.08
N ALA A 45 -2.53 -14.20 -15.86
CA ALA A 45 -2.60 -12.76 -15.60
C ALA A 45 -1.28 -12.04 -15.96
N MET A 46 -0.12 -12.65 -15.69
CA MET A 46 1.18 -12.14 -16.11
C MET A 46 1.28 -12.07 -17.64
N LYS A 47 0.91 -13.15 -18.33
CA LYS A 47 0.92 -13.19 -19.81
C LYS A 47 0.01 -12.12 -20.42
N LEU A 48 -1.21 -11.97 -19.89
CA LEU A 48 -2.15 -10.93 -20.32
C LEU A 48 -1.60 -9.52 -20.06
N GLY A 49 -0.94 -9.32 -18.92
CA GLY A 49 -0.29 -8.05 -18.58
C GLY A 49 0.83 -7.69 -19.55
N GLU A 50 1.68 -8.65 -19.92
CA GLU A 50 2.74 -8.48 -20.92
C GLU A 50 2.18 -8.16 -22.31
N GLU A 51 1.17 -8.91 -22.74
CA GLU A 51 0.46 -8.69 -24.01
C GLU A 51 -0.15 -7.28 -24.05
N ALA A 52 -0.84 -6.87 -22.98
CA ALA A 52 -1.43 -5.54 -22.87
C ALA A 52 -0.35 -4.45 -22.92
N ALA A 53 0.76 -4.61 -22.19
CA ALA A 53 1.85 -3.64 -22.17
C ALA A 53 2.48 -3.47 -23.57
N GLN A 54 2.70 -4.56 -24.29
CA GLN A 54 3.24 -4.52 -25.65
C GLN A 54 2.27 -3.86 -26.62
N ALA A 55 1.02 -4.31 -26.66
CA ALA A 55 0.02 -3.81 -27.60
C ALA A 55 -0.32 -2.32 -27.37
N LEU A 56 -0.29 -1.85 -26.12
CA LEU A 56 -0.47 -0.44 -25.80
C LEU A 56 0.75 0.41 -26.13
N SER A 57 1.97 -0.13 -25.96
CA SER A 57 3.21 0.58 -26.29
C SER A 57 3.26 1.00 -27.76
N GLU A 58 2.72 0.17 -28.66
CA GLU A 58 2.63 0.46 -30.09
C GLU A 58 1.71 1.65 -30.41
N LYS A 59 0.76 1.97 -29.52
CA LYS A 59 -0.16 3.09 -29.67
C LYS A 59 0.40 4.41 -29.15
N PHE A 60 1.51 4.39 -28.43
CA PHE A 60 2.19 5.60 -27.97
C PHE A 60 3.25 6.07 -28.97
N VAL A 61 3.54 7.38 -28.94
CA VAL A 61 4.62 7.95 -29.75
C VAL A 61 5.95 7.51 -29.17
N LYS A 62 6.84 6.97 -30.02
CA LYS A 62 8.21 6.61 -29.62
C LYS A 62 8.91 7.84 -29.01
N PRO A 63 9.64 7.71 -27.89
CA PRO A 63 10.16 6.48 -27.28
C PRO A 63 9.31 5.95 -26.10
N ILE A 64 8.06 6.36 -25.96
CA ILE A 64 7.22 5.95 -24.82
C ILE A 64 6.87 4.46 -24.93
N ARG A 65 7.15 3.71 -23.87
CA ARG A 65 6.85 2.27 -23.76
C ARG A 65 6.21 1.98 -22.39
N LEU A 66 5.20 1.12 -22.38
CA LEU A 66 4.67 0.51 -21.17
C LEU A 66 5.34 -0.85 -20.95
N GLU A 67 5.62 -1.16 -19.69
CA GLU A 67 6.21 -2.42 -19.29
C GLU A 67 5.32 -3.05 -18.23
N PHE A 68 5.10 -4.36 -18.37
CA PHE A 68 4.48 -5.14 -17.33
C PHE A 68 5.46 -5.28 -16.16
N GLU A 69 5.00 -5.02 -14.93
CA GLU A 69 5.86 -5.04 -13.75
C GLU A 69 5.58 -6.22 -12.82
N LYS A 70 4.30 -6.49 -12.50
CA LYS A 70 3.88 -7.43 -11.45
C LYS A 70 2.37 -7.68 -11.44
N VAL A 71 1.97 -8.77 -10.78
CA VAL A 71 0.58 -9.08 -10.42
C VAL A 71 0.39 -8.93 -8.90
N TYR A 72 -0.78 -8.44 -8.48
CA TYR A 72 -1.23 -8.52 -7.09
C TYR A 72 -2.35 -9.54 -6.93
N CYS A 73 -2.21 -10.50 -6.00
CA CYS A 73 -3.28 -11.45 -5.70
C CYS A 73 -3.10 -12.11 -4.30
N PRO A 74 -3.94 -11.81 -3.29
CA PRO A 74 -5.05 -10.86 -3.32
C PRO A 74 -4.57 -9.41 -3.32
N PHE A 75 -5.49 -8.50 -3.70
CA PHE A 75 -5.28 -7.05 -3.73
C PHE A 75 -6.34 -6.33 -2.86
N LEU A 76 -5.89 -5.36 -2.08
CA LEU A 76 -6.71 -4.54 -1.19
C LEU A 76 -6.45 -3.06 -1.50
N LEU A 77 -7.41 -2.42 -2.17
CA LEU A 77 -7.41 -0.99 -2.44
C LEU A 77 -8.30 -0.27 -1.42
N MET A 78 -7.72 0.57 -0.56
CA MET A 78 -8.48 1.32 0.44
C MET A 78 -8.83 2.73 -0.05
N ASN A 79 -7.83 3.44 -0.59
CA ASN A 79 -7.93 4.82 -1.05
C ASN A 79 -6.81 5.12 -2.06
N LYS A 80 -6.84 6.31 -2.68
CA LYS A 80 -5.73 6.79 -3.51
C LYS A 80 -4.42 6.77 -2.72
N LYS A 81 -3.38 6.17 -3.30
CA LYS A 81 -2.05 5.95 -2.67
C LYS A 81 -2.08 5.14 -1.36
N ARG A 82 -3.16 4.40 -1.09
CA ARG A 82 -3.33 3.54 0.08
C ARG A 82 -3.87 2.16 -0.32
N TYR A 83 -2.96 1.22 -0.52
CA TYR A 83 -3.28 -0.14 -0.93
C TYR A 83 -2.24 -1.16 -0.45
N ALA A 84 -2.64 -2.43 -0.40
CA ALA A 84 -1.75 -3.55 -0.15
C ALA A 84 -2.13 -4.76 -1.00
N GLY A 85 -1.18 -5.65 -1.22
CA GLY A 85 -1.43 -6.92 -1.90
C GLY A 85 -0.24 -7.85 -1.81
N LEU A 86 -0.46 -9.13 -2.10
CA LEU A 86 0.65 -10.05 -2.33
C LEU A 86 1.21 -9.81 -3.72
N LEU A 87 2.48 -9.43 -3.78
CA LEU A 87 3.18 -9.08 -5.00
C LEU A 87 3.78 -10.35 -5.62
N TYR A 88 3.51 -10.57 -6.90
CA TYR A 88 4.09 -11.63 -7.71
C TYR A 88 4.87 -11.03 -8.87
N THR A 89 6.18 -11.28 -8.90
CA THR A 89 7.02 -11.11 -10.11
C THR A 89 7.18 -12.40 -10.90
N ARG A 90 6.91 -13.55 -10.26
CA ARG A 90 6.90 -14.89 -10.87
C ARG A 90 5.65 -15.66 -10.45
N PRO A 91 5.15 -16.58 -11.27
CA PRO A 91 3.84 -17.19 -11.06
C PRO A 91 3.77 -18.18 -9.89
N GLU A 92 4.89 -18.78 -9.49
CA GLU A 92 4.89 -19.90 -8.54
C GLU A 92 4.71 -19.47 -7.09
N LYS A 93 5.25 -18.29 -6.72
CA LYS A 93 5.29 -17.83 -5.33
C LYS A 93 5.28 -16.31 -5.26
N TYR A 94 4.51 -15.77 -4.31
CA TYR A 94 4.56 -14.35 -3.99
C TYR A 94 5.92 -13.96 -3.40
N ASP A 95 6.38 -12.76 -3.72
CA ASP A 95 7.65 -12.24 -3.23
C ASP A 95 7.51 -11.67 -1.82
N LYS A 96 6.48 -10.83 -1.61
CA LYS A 96 6.18 -10.18 -0.32
C LYS A 96 4.77 -9.57 -0.30
N ILE A 97 4.33 -9.18 0.89
CA ILE A 97 3.26 -8.19 1.02
C ILE A 97 3.84 -6.83 0.62
N ASP A 98 3.27 -6.20 -0.41
CA ASP A 98 3.55 -4.81 -0.72
C ASP A 98 2.48 -3.94 -0.07
N SER A 99 2.88 -2.85 0.57
CA SER A 99 1.99 -1.91 1.25
C SER A 99 2.40 -0.49 0.90
N LYS A 100 1.50 0.25 0.25
CA LYS A 100 1.72 1.65 -0.13
C LYS A 100 0.82 2.54 0.70
N GLY A 101 1.42 3.51 1.39
CA GLY A 101 0.70 4.51 2.18
C GLY A 101 -0.07 3.97 3.40
N ILE A 102 0.10 2.69 3.74
CA ILE A 102 -0.43 2.09 4.96
C ILE A 102 0.50 2.40 6.12
N GLU A 103 -0.08 2.43 7.32
CA GLU A 103 0.58 2.69 8.60
C GLU A 103 1.83 1.82 8.84
N THR A 104 1.91 0.63 8.23
CA THR A 104 3.06 -0.29 8.34
C THR A 104 4.39 0.30 7.89
N VAL A 105 4.38 1.21 6.91
CA VAL A 105 5.59 1.83 6.34
C VAL A 105 5.80 3.27 6.79
N ARG A 106 4.94 3.77 7.67
CA ARG A 106 4.90 5.16 8.12
C ARG A 106 5.60 5.33 9.46
N ARG A 107 6.63 6.19 9.49
CA ARG A 107 7.47 6.41 10.68
C ARG A 107 6.81 7.26 11.77
N ASP A 108 5.71 7.94 11.44
CA ASP A 108 4.98 8.81 12.37
C ASP A 108 4.00 8.05 13.28
N PHE A 109 3.84 6.75 13.08
CA PHE A 109 3.06 5.87 13.95
C PHE A 109 3.95 5.10 14.93
N SER A 110 3.39 4.74 16.09
CA SER A 110 4.10 3.91 17.07
C SER A 110 4.34 2.50 16.54
N LEU A 111 5.37 1.84 17.09
CA LEU A 111 5.74 0.48 16.69
C LEU A 111 4.60 -0.52 16.90
N LEU A 112 3.76 -0.30 17.93
CA LEU A 112 2.54 -1.09 18.15
C LEU A 112 1.62 -1.06 16.92
N VAL A 113 1.32 0.13 16.40
CA VAL A 113 0.40 0.30 15.26
C VAL A 113 0.99 -0.33 14.00
N GLN A 114 2.28 -0.10 13.73
CA GLN A 114 2.97 -0.70 12.58
C GLN A 114 2.91 -2.23 12.63
N THR A 115 3.22 -2.82 13.79
CA THR A 115 3.22 -4.28 13.99
C THR A 115 1.81 -4.86 13.92
N MET A 116 0.82 -4.18 14.49
CA MET A 116 -0.58 -4.60 14.41
C MET A 116 -1.08 -4.60 12.97
N ALA A 117 -0.82 -3.52 12.22
CA ALA A 117 -1.22 -3.42 10.82
C ALA A 117 -0.56 -4.49 9.94
N ASP A 118 0.74 -4.77 10.12
CA ASP A 118 1.44 -5.83 9.38
C ASP A 118 0.82 -7.21 9.69
N THR A 119 0.54 -7.49 10.96
CA THR A 119 -0.07 -8.76 11.39
C THR A 119 -1.48 -8.92 10.82
N VAL A 120 -2.30 -7.86 10.83
CA VAL A 120 -3.64 -7.87 10.25
C VAL A 120 -3.57 -8.11 8.74
N LEU A 121 -2.67 -7.44 8.02
CA LEU A 121 -2.48 -7.66 6.58
C LEU A 121 -2.04 -9.09 6.28
N ARG A 122 -1.13 -9.67 7.06
CA ARG A 122 -0.72 -11.08 6.92
C ARG A 122 -1.91 -12.02 7.07
N LYS A 123 -2.71 -11.84 8.13
CA LYS A 123 -3.90 -12.66 8.38
C LYS A 123 -4.92 -12.58 7.25
N MET A 124 -5.14 -11.38 6.71
CA MET A 124 -6.11 -11.18 5.64
C MET A 124 -5.60 -11.65 4.28
N LEU A 125 -4.34 -11.37 3.93
CA LEU A 125 -3.82 -11.59 2.58
C LEU A 125 -3.17 -12.96 2.39
N ILE A 126 -2.52 -13.49 3.43
CA ILE A 126 -1.84 -14.80 3.40
C ILE A 126 -2.77 -15.87 3.97
N ASP A 127 -3.18 -15.71 5.23
CA ASP A 127 -3.97 -16.75 5.92
C ASP A 127 -5.42 -16.80 5.41
N LYS A 128 -5.87 -15.74 4.72
CA LYS A 128 -7.25 -15.55 4.25
C LYS A 128 -8.29 -15.66 5.37
N ASP A 129 -7.92 -15.25 6.58
CA ASP A 129 -8.74 -15.35 7.78
C ASP A 129 -9.00 -13.96 8.38
N VAL A 130 -10.15 -13.40 8.02
CA VAL A 130 -10.61 -12.10 8.51
C VAL A 130 -11.04 -12.17 9.97
N GLU A 131 -11.56 -13.30 10.44
CA GLU A 131 -12.01 -13.44 11.84
C GLU A 131 -10.81 -13.51 12.77
N ALA A 132 -9.75 -14.23 12.41
CA ALA A 132 -8.50 -14.21 13.15
C ALA A 132 -7.87 -12.81 13.20
N ALA A 133 -8.00 -12.01 12.12
CA ALA A 133 -7.53 -10.63 12.11
C ALA A 133 -8.33 -9.74 13.08
N LYS A 134 -9.66 -9.89 13.10
CA LYS A 134 -10.54 -9.20 14.05
C LYS A 134 -10.23 -9.58 15.49
N GLU A 135 -10.09 -10.87 15.78
CA GLU A 135 -9.79 -11.37 17.12
C GLU A 135 -8.43 -10.88 17.62
N TYR A 136 -7.40 -10.95 16.77
CA TYR A 136 -6.09 -10.39 17.08
C TYR A 136 -6.18 -8.91 17.46
N THR A 137 -6.95 -8.13 16.70
CA THR A 137 -7.14 -6.69 16.94
C THR A 137 -7.84 -6.44 18.27
N ARG A 138 -8.94 -7.15 18.56
CA ARG A 138 -9.68 -7.03 19.82
C ARG A 138 -8.80 -7.37 21.02
N ARG A 139 -8.03 -8.45 20.93
CA ARG A 139 -7.09 -8.86 21.98
C ARG A 139 -6.03 -7.78 22.24
N LYS A 140 -5.43 -7.22 21.20
CA LYS A 140 -4.42 -6.15 21.36
C LYS A 140 -5.00 -4.87 21.97
N VAL A 141 -6.22 -4.50 21.61
CA VAL A 141 -6.94 -3.40 22.25
C VAL A 141 -7.20 -3.69 23.73
N ALA A 142 -7.62 -4.90 24.07
CA ALA A 142 -7.83 -5.30 25.47
C ALA A 142 -6.52 -5.29 26.28
N GLU A 143 -5.42 -5.80 25.72
CA GLU A 143 -4.09 -5.75 26.35
C GLU A 143 -3.65 -4.29 26.61
N LEU A 144 -3.91 -3.38 25.66
CA LEU A 144 -3.61 -1.95 25.83
C LEU A 144 -4.42 -1.34 26.98
N LEU A 145 -5.73 -1.59 27.03
CA LEU A 145 -6.62 -1.08 28.08
C LEU A 145 -6.29 -1.65 29.47
N GLN A 146 -5.68 -2.83 29.53
CA GLN A 146 -5.25 -3.49 30.76
C GLN A 146 -3.80 -3.16 31.15
N ASN A 147 -3.16 -2.20 30.48
CA ASN A 147 -1.75 -1.82 30.70
C ASN A 147 -0.76 -3.00 30.54
N LYS A 148 -1.07 -3.96 29.66
CA LYS A 148 -0.21 -5.13 29.37
C LYS A 148 0.72 -4.92 28.18
N ILE A 149 0.70 -3.73 27.57
CA ILE A 149 1.57 -3.36 26.45
C ILE A 149 2.77 -2.60 26.99
N ASP A 150 3.96 -3.00 26.55
CA ASP A 150 5.20 -2.32 26.88
C ASP A 150 5.21 -0.88 26.33
N LEU A 151 5.63 0.08 27.16
CA LEU A 151 5.63 1.51 26.82
C LEU A 151 6.53 1.84 25.63
N SER A 152 7.60 1.08 25.38
CA SER A 152 8.49 1.29 24.22
C SER A 152 7.75 1.13 22.90
N LEU A 153 6.72 0.28 22.85
CA LEU A 153 5.88 0.07 21.67
C LEU A 153 4.96 1.26 21.37
N LEU A 154 4.76 2.15 22.35
CA LEU A 154 3.90 3.34 22.24
C LEU A 154 4.69 4.60 21.88
N VAL A 155 6.02 4.54 21.86
CA VAL A 155 6.88 5.67 21.50
C VAL A 155 6.61 6.11 20.07
N GLN A 156 6.44 7.43 19.89
CA GLN A 156 6.29 8.06 18.58
C GLN A 156 7.45 9.04 18.35
N THR A 157 7.99 9.04 17.14
CA THR A 157 9.07 9.94 16.76
C THR A 157 8.60 10.85 15.63
N LYS A 158 8.87 12.15 15.76
CA LYS A 158 8.65 13.14 14.69
C LYS A 158 9.87 14.01 14.53
N SER A 159 10.21 14.30 13.28
CA SER A 159 11.28 15.24 12.93
C SER A 159 10.89 16.63 13.43
N LEU A 160 11.82 17.29 14.13
CA LEU A 160 11.61 18.66 14.60
C LEU A 160 11.97 19.63 13.46
N GLY A 161 10.97 20.36 12.96
CA GLY A 161 11.16 21.46 12.03
C GLY A 161 11.30 22.80 12.75
N LYS A 162 10.67 23.84 12.23
CA LYS A 162 10.64 25.18 12.86
C LYS A 162 9.99 25.12 14.25
N MET A 163 10.46 25.92 15.20
CA MET A 163 9.90 25.95 16.56
C MET A 163 8.69 26.89 16.71
N ASP A 164 8.57 27.85 15.79
CA ASP A 164 7.38 28.69 15.62
C ASP A 164 6.49 28.08 14.54
N TYR A 165 5.50 27.32 15.00
CA TYR A 165 4.35 26.94 14.20
C TYR A 165 3.13 27.69 14.73
N ASP A 166 2.26 28.16 13.83
CA ASP A 166 0.96 28.73 14.19
C ASP A 166 0.10 27.72 14.95
N THR A 167 0.26 26.43 14.63
CA THR A 167 -0.41 25.31 15.31
C THR A 167 0.46 24.71 16.40
N ARG A 168 -0.11 24.50 17.59
CA ARG A 168 0.57 23.82 18.70
C ARG A 168 0.73 22.33 18.43
N LEU A 169 1.93 21.92 18.03
CA LEU A 169 2.27 20.51 17.76
C LEU A 169 2.85 19.83 19.03
N PRO A 170 2.43 18.59 19.37
CA PRO A 170 2.86 17.92 20.61
C PRO A 170 4.38 17.77 20.77
N HIS A 171 5.08 17.39 19.71
CA HIS A 171 6.53 17.18 19.73
C HIS A 171 7.31 18.51 19.83
N VAL A 172 6.77 19.60 19.30
CA VAL A 172 7.35 20.95 19.45
C VAL A 172 7.19 21.45 20.88
N GLU A 173 6.02 21.25 21.48
CA GLU A 173 5.79 21.63 22.88
C GLU A 173 6.62 20.78 23.86
N LEU A 174 6.82 19.49 23.58
CA LEU A 174 7.77 18.66 24.31
C LEU A 174 9.20 19.23 24.22
N ALA A 175 9.68 19.55 23.01
CA ALA A 175 11.01 20.13 22.81
C ALA A 175 11.19 21.47 23.55
N LYS A 176 10.18 22.36 23.52
CA LYS A 176 10.19 23.62 24.29
C LYS A 176 10.30 23.37 25.80
N LYS A 177 9.58 22.38 26.34
CA LYS A 177 9.63 22.02 27.76
C LYS A 177 10.97 21.43 28.16
N LEU A 178 11.56 20.55 27.35
CA LEU A 178 12.89 19.97 27.59
C LEU A 178 13.97 21.05 27.61
N ARG A 179 13.92 22.04 26.69
CA ARG A 179 14.82 23.20 26.71
C ARG A 179 14.69 24.02 27.99
N LYS A 180 13.44 24.30 28.44
CA LYS A 180 13.19 25.03 29.68
C LYS A 180 13.72 24.30 30.93
N ARG A 181 13.79 22.97 30.89
CA ARG A 181 14.34 22.13 31.97
C ARG A 181 15.87 22.01 31.94
N GLY A 182 16.53 22.47 30.87
CA GLY A 182 17.97 22.29 30.67
C GLY A 182 18.36 20.87 30.23
N GLU A 183 17.40 20.03 29.85
CA GLU A 183 17.60 18.61 29.54
C GLU A 183 18.02 18.37 28.07
N ALA A 184 17.96 19.40 27.21
CA ALA A 184 18.36 19.26 25.81
C ALA A 184 18.68 20.61 25.12
N ASN A 185 19.84 20.65 24.44
CA ASN A 185 20.21 21.71 23.50
C ASN A 185 19.97 21.24 22.05
N PHE A 186 18.71 21.33 21.59
CA PHE A 186 18.40 21.06 20.19
C PHE A 186 18.89 22.23 19.32
N SER A 187 19.88 22.03 18.46
CA SER A 187 20.15 22.92 17.33
C SER A 187 19.11 22.61 16.24
N VAL A 188 18.22 23.56 15.96
CA VAL A 188 17.25 23.50 14.85
C VAL A 188 17.82 24.28 13.69
#